data_AF-A0A0S7X6Q6-F1
#
_entry.id   AF-A0A0S7X6Q6-F1
#
_cell.length_a   1.000
_cell.length_b   1.000
_cell.length_c   1.000
_cell.angle_alpha   90.00
_cell.angle_beta   90.00
_cell.angle_gamma   90.00
#
_symmetry.space_group_name_H-M   'P 1'
#
loop_
_entity.id
_entity.type
_entity.pdbx_description
1 polymer ?
#
loop_
_entity_poly.entity_id
_entity_poly.type
_entity_poly.pdbx_seq_one_letter_code
_entity_poly.pdbx_strand_id
1 'polypeptide(L)'
;MTILLILVITVIVLIACGYGVYKYKNRRPKPDYFKYYKTKDKVPRGKIGVFATSIIMTEDHSHEMFHNVTYKVFNQVVPWPFRNLALRDMGIALLDPAHTHARKEFIPNHLEDAFGNDKDRDGFPWMEKYKEGKLTWVPPSKMLYLDHGYFLYKERKSGEPTLVGKMANYSRLYFYGCGIVQRKSPHWKGSFEIINGAFDHLKQKYPDVEFRAASSLFLHDMRVKLRELLDAGCDTIVIAAPMAIFSHFEEFNSSFRHSFEYIEEWEKEHPGKKIKVILAPQMGDFQPLRQSFLEMLKDRLDTLPKGSDVLVAVTVHGMPWDHFKWEAWLQLAAAYRDRLFEDCKELLKNYKFERTKVVICQDEFSDPIWDPKQKYLSTNRAYWSAINDGYDYAIGLPIEFFAENSDTLMHHAMKCYENFDQYDIEEPVDYSDWSVPYTREFIQGETHVIYNGVPVGKYQKYVIEAYYQAVDSVLSKGK
;
A
#
# COMPACT_ATOMS: atom_id res chain seq x y z
N MET A 1 -10.52 -9.06 -56.43
CA MET A 1 -9.58 -8.01 -55.99
C MET A 1 -10.27 -6.93 -55.16
N THR A 2 -11.37 -6.31 -55.64
CA THR A 2 -12.10 -5.25 -54.90
C THR A 2 -12.66 -5.68 -53.55
N ILE A 3 -13.26 -6.87 -53.45
CA ILE A 3 -13.80 -7.40 -52.17
C ILE A 3 -12.68 -7.60 -51.14
N LEU A 4 -11.54 -8.14 -51.57
CA LEU A 4 -10.36 -8.34 -50.72
C LEU A 4 -9.82 -6.98 -50.22
N LEU A 5 -9.75 -5.99 -51.10
CA LEU A 5 -9.33 -4.63 -50.74
C LEU A 5 -10.28 -3.99 -49.72
N ILE A 6 -11.60 -4.12 -49.92
CA ILE A 6 -12.60 -3.61 -48.96
C ILE A 6 -12.46 -4.30 -47.60
N LEU A 7 -12.25 -5.62 -47.57
CA LEU A 7 -12.04 -6.36 -46.32
C LEU A 7 -10.78 -5.91 -45.59
N VAL A 8 -9.67 -5.74 -46.32
CA VAL A 8 -8.40 -5.26 -45.76
C VAL A 8 -8.56 -3.84 -45.19
N ILE A 9 -9.17 -2.92 -45.94
CA ILE A 9 -9.44 -1.55 -45.47
C ILE A 9 -10.33 -1.57 -44.22
N THR A 10 -11.38 -2.39 -44.22
CA THR A 10 -12.30 -2.52 -43.08
C THR A 10 -11.55 -3.00 -41.83
N VAL A 11 -10.71 -4.03 -41.95
CA VAL A 11 -9.90 -4.54 -40.83
C VAL A 11 -8.93 -3.46 -40.32
N ILE A 12 -8.26 -2.72 -41.21
CA ILE A 12 -7.36 -1.63 -40.82
C ILE A 12 -8.11 -0.54 -40.05
N VAL A 13 -9.29 -0.13 -40.54
CA VAL A 13 -10.12 0.87 -39.86
C VAL A 13 -10.56 0.37 -38.48
N LEU A 14 -10.99 -0.89 -38.36
CA LEU A 14 -11.38 -1.47 -37.06
C LEU A 14 -10.20 -1.53 -36.08
N ILE A 15 -9.00 -1.90 -36.54
CA ILE A 15 -7.80 -1.92 -35.71
C ILE A 15 -7.43 -0.50 -35.27
N ALA A 16 -7.46 0.49 -36.18
CA ALA A 16 -7.14 1.88 -35.87
C ALA A 16 -8.14 2.49 -34.87
N CYS A 17 -9.45 2.27 -35.09
CA CYS A 17 -10.50 2.68 -34.16
C CYS A 17 -10.37 1.98 -32.80
N GLY A 18 -10.13 0.67 -32.78
CA GLY A 18 -9.91 -0.10 -31.56
C GLY A 18 -8.71 0.42 -30.76
N TYR A 19 -7.59 0.69 -31.43
CA TYR A 19 -6.41 1.29 -30.82
C TYR A 19 -6.68 2.70 -30.30
N GLY A 20 -7.40 3.53 -31.07
CA GLY A 20 -7.81 4.88 -30.66
C GLY A 20 -8.66 4.86 -29.39
N VAL A 21 -9.65 3.97 -29.32
CA VAL A 21 -10.49 3.78 -28.12
C VAL A 21 -9.65 3.26 -26.95
N TYR A 22 -8.77 2.28 -27.19
CA TYR A 22 -7.87 1.75 -26.17
C TYR A 22 -6.99 2.86 -25.56
N LYS A 23 -6.36 3.69 -26.40
CA LYS A 23 -5.55 4.82 -25.94
C LYS A 23 -6.38 5.86 -25.19
N TYR A 24 -7.58 6.15 -25.66
CA TYR A 24 -8.47 7.12 -25.01
C TYR A 24 -8.96 6.65 -23.64
N LYS A 25 -9.38 5.38 -23.53
CA LYS A 25 -9.90 4.79 -22.28
C LYS A 25 -8.83 4.55 -21.23
N ASN A 26 -7.57 4.43 -21.64
CA ASN A 26 -6.39 4.26 -20.79
C ASN A 26 -5.56 5.53 -20.63
N ARG A 27 -6.11 6.71 -20.99
CA ARG A 27 -5.45 7.98 -20.71
C ARG A 27 -5.37 8.20 -19.20
N ARG A 28 -4.31 8.87 -18.77
CA ARG A 28 -4.17 9.28 -17.38
C ARG A 28 -5.34 10.17 -16.94
N PRO A 29 -5.78 10.05 -15.68
CA PRO A 29 -6.71 10.97 -15.07
C PRO A 29 -6.35 12.44 -15.33
N LYS A 30 -7.38 13.26 -15.49
CA LYS A 30 -7.27 14.72 -15.51
C LYS A 30 -8.19 15.31 -14.43
N PRO A 31 -7.79 16.41 -13.77
CA PRO A 31 -6.51 17.10 -13.92
C PRO A 31 -5.32 16.28 -13.35
N ASP A 32 -4.11 16.65 -13.76
CA ASP A 32 -2.87 16.06 -13.24
C ASP A 32 -2.51 16.75 -11.91
N TYR A 33 -2.79 16.09 -10.79
CA TYR A 33 -2.56 16.66 -9.46
C TYR A 33 -1.08 16.70 -9.07
N PHE A 34 -0.19 15.94 -9.71
CA PHE A 34 1.25 16.11 -9.52
C PHE A 34 1.73 17.42 -10.18
N LYS A 35 1.19 17.77 -11.35
CA LYS A 35 1.42 19.10 -11.94
C LYS A 35 0.86 20.21 -11.05
N TYR A 36 -0.32 20.01 -10.46
CA TYR A 36 -0.89 20.92 -9.46
C TYR A 36 0.07 21.13 -8.28
N TYR A 37 0.53 20.04 -7.66
CA TYR A 37 1.47 20.02 -6.55
C TYR A 37 2.74 20.84 -6.79
N LYS A 38 3.31 20.75 -8.00
CA LYS A 38 4.55 21.44 -8.37
C LYS A 38 4.40 22.94 -8.61
N THR A 39 3.22 23.41 -9.04
CA THR A 39 3.09 24.74 -9.66
C THR A 39 2.21 25.72 -8.90
N LYS A 40 1.40 25.24 -7.96
CA LYS A 40 0.37 26.06 -7.31
C LYS A 40 0.93 26.90 -6.17
N ASP A 41 0.31 28.06 -5.98
CA ASP A 41 0.58 28.98 -4.87
C ASP A 41 0.32 28.27 -3.52
N LYS A 42 1.37 28.18 -2.71
CA LYS A 42 1.38 27.48 -1.42
C LYS A 42 1.12 28.39 -0.21
N VAL A 43 0.71 29.64 -0.42
CA VAL A 43 0.40 30.60 0.67
C VAL A 43 -1.08 30.48 1.09
N PRO A 44 -1.42 30.00 2.30
CA PRO A 44 -2.81 29.94 2.75
C PRO A 44 -3.49 31.31 2.79
N ARG A 45 -4.81 31.35 2.65
CA ARG A 45 -5.62 32.59 2.73
C ARG A 45 -6.96 32.33 3.40
N GLY A 46 -7.47 33.31 4.15
CA GLY A 46 -8.75 33.18 4.87
C GLY A 46 -8.68 32.15 6.00
N LYS A 47 -9.82 31.60 6.41
CA LYS A 47 -9.84 30.54 7.43
C LYS A 47 -9.27 29.25 6.85
N ILE A 48 -8.40 28.57 7.59
CA ILE A 48 -7.66 27.40 7.10
C ILE A 48 -8.21 26.13 7.76
N GLY A 49 -8.44 25.10 6.95
CA GLY A 49 -8.67 23.73 7.39
C GLY A 49 -7.55 22.80 6.90
N VAL A 50 -7.12 21.87 7.74
CA VAL A 50 -6.19 20.80 7.39
C VAL A 50 -6.95 19.48 7.34
N PHE A 51 -6.80 18.77 6.22
CA PHE A 51 -7.40 17.45 6.00
C PHE A 51 -6.31 16.40 5.82
N ALA A 52 -6.17 15.50 6.79
CA ALA A 52 -5.24 14.38 6.73
C ALA A 52 -5.89 13.17 6.07
N THR A 53 -5.27 12.59 5.05
CA THR A 53 -5.80 11.38 4.40
C THR A 53 -4.73 10.54 3.69
N SER A 54 -4.83 9.22 3.84
CA SER A 54 -4.06 8.19 3.14
C SER A 54 -4.81 6.85 3.24
N ILE A 55 -4.29 5.80 2.61
CA ILE A 55 -4.77 4.45 2.89
C ILE A 55 -4.36 4.07 4.31
N ILE A 56 -5.34 3.94 5.19
CA ILE A 56 -5.16 3.47 6.57
C ILE A 56 -6.06 2.26 6.76
N MET A 57 -5.45 1.12 7.07
CA MET A 57 -6.19 -0.13 7.28
C MET A 57 -6.87 -0.13 8.65
N THR A 58 -8.06 -0.70 8.76
CA THR A 58 -8.82 -0.78 10.03
C THR A 58 -8.21 -1.77 11.01
N GLU A 59 -8.46 -1.56 12.31
CA GLU A 59 -8.01 -2.51 13.35
C GLU A 59 -8.71 -3.86 13.26
N ASP A 60 -10.02 -3.86 12.98
CA ASP A 60 -10.82 -5.05 12.71
C ASP A 60 -11.07 -5.21 11.21
N HIS A 61 -11.50 -6.40 10.77
CA HIS A 61 -11.82 -6.62 9.35
C HIS A 61 -12.93 -5.69 8.87
N SER A 62 -12.73 -5.10 7.69
CA SER A 62 -13.73 -4.28 7.00
C SER A 62 -13.87 -4.72 5.55
N HIS A 63 -15.02 -5.33 5.21
CA HIS A 63 -15.34 -5.71 3.83
C HIS A 63 -15.32 -4.49 2.89
N GLU A 64 -15.87 -3.36 3.33
CA GLU A 64 -15.86 -2.11 2.54
C GLU A 64 -14.44 -1.68 2.16
N MET A 65 -13.51 -1.76 3.11
CA MET A 65 -12.13 -1.37 2.88
C MET A 65 -11.44 -2.29 1.85
N PHE A 66 -11.58 -3.61 2.01
CA PHE A 66 -11.00 -4.57 1.07
C PHE A 66 -11.68 -4.56 -0.30
N HIS A 67 -12.96 -4.22 -0.35
CA HIS A 67 -13.68 -3.92 -1.58
C HIS A 67 -13.05 -2.72 -2.29
N ASN A 68 -12.92 -1.59 -1.60
CA ASN A 68 -12.44 -0.35 -2.18
C ASN A 68 -10.97 -0.43 -2.62
N VAL A 69 -10.09 -1.04 -1.82
CA VAL A 69 -8.67 -1.19 -2.19
C VAL A 69 -8.48 -2.12 -3.39
N THR A 70 -9.18 -3.26 -3.42
CA THR A 70 -9.08 -4.21 -4.54
C THR A 70 -9.62 -3.56 -5.81
N TYR A 71 -10.77 -2.89 -5.72
CA TYR A 71 -11.36 -2.16 -6.84
C TYR A 71 -10.43 -1.05 -7.36
N LYS A 72 -9.76 -0.31 -6.45
CA LYS A 72 -8.75 0.70 -6.78
C LYS A 72 -7.59 0.08 -7.56
N VAL A 73 -6.96 -0.97 -7.03
CA VAL A 73 -5.80 -1.65 -7.65
C VAL A 73 -6.12 -2.04 -9.09
N PHE A 74 -7.21 -2.77 -9.31
CA PHE A 74 -7.57 -3.24 -10.65
C PHE A 74 -7.94 -2.10 -11.61
N ASN A 75 -8.58 -1.02 -11.13
CA ASN A 75 -8.92 0.10 -12.01
C ASN A 75 -7.71 0.94 -12.44
N GLN A 76 -6.70 1.04 -11.57
CA GLN A 76 -5.51 1.85 -11.83
C GLN A 76 -4.41 1.07 -12.57
N VAL A 77 -4.22 -0.22 -12.25
CA VAL A 77 -3.13 -1.03 -12.81
C VAL A 77 -3.56 -1.74 -14.10
N VAL A 78 -4.79 -2.28 -14.16
CA VAL A 78 -5.22 -3.06 -15.32
C VAL A 78 -5.81 -2.13 -16.39
N PRO A 79 -5.32 -2.17 -17.64
CA PRO A 79 -5.86 -1.35 -18.71
C PRO A 79 -7.24 -1.84 -19.17
N TRP A 80 -8.07 -0.93 -19.65
CA TRP A 80 -9.26 -1.24 -20.44
C TRP A 80 -8.85 -1.94 -21.75
N PRO A 81 -9.60 -2.95 -22.26
CA PRO A 81 -10.84 -3.49 -21.70
C PRO A 81 -10.63 -4.58 -20.64
N PHE A 82 -9.39 -5.03 -20.42
CA PHE A 82 -9.07 -6.16 -19.54
C PHE A 82 -9.53 -5.93 -18.09
N ARG A 83 -9.50 -4.69 -17.60
CA ARG A 83 -10.03 -4.39 -16.26
C ARG A 83 -11.52 -4.72 -16.12
N ASN A 84 -12.31 -4.58 -17.18
CA ASN A 84 -13.74 -4.92 -17.14
C ASN A 84 -13.93 -6.44 -17.00
N LEU A 85 -12.99 -7.23 -17.55
CA LEU A 85 -12.99 -8.69 -17.40
C LEU A 85 -12.50 -9.09 -16.00
N ALA A 86 -11.44 -8.44 -15.51
CA ALA A 86 -10.91 -8.68 -14.16
C ALA A 86 -11.92 -8.31 -13.07
N LEU A 87 -12.67 -7.22 -13.26
CA LEU A 87 -13.69 -6.74 -12.32
C LEU A 87 -15.09 -7.33 -12.58
N ARG A 88 -15.18 -8.45 -13.32
CA ARG A 88 -16.47 -9.11 -13.55
C ARG A 88 -16.89 -9.91 -12.31
N ASP A 89 -18.16 -9.81 -11.95
CA ASP A 89 -18.79 -10.79 -11.07
C ASP A 89 -19.00 -12.09 -11.87
N MET A 90 -18.13 -13.06 -11.65
CA MET A 90 -18.18 -14.40 -12.20
C MET A 90 -18.95 -15.36 -11.29
N GLY A 91 -19.31 -14.93 -10.09
CA GLY A 91 -19.86 -15.77 -9.03
C GLY A 91 -19.23 -15.47 -7.67
N ILE A 92 -19.56 -16.30 -6.69
CA ILE A 92 -19.13 -16.16 -5.29
C ILE A 92 -17.82 -16.91 -5.09
N ALA A 93 -16.77 -16.19 -4.67
CA ALA A 93 -15.50 -16.78 -4.30
C ALA A 93 -15.55 -17.30 -2.85
N LEU A 94 -15.21 -18.57 -2.68
CA LEU A 94 -15.21 -19.28 -1.42
C LEU A 94 -13.79 -19.76 -1.11
N LEU A 95 -13.44 -19.73 0.17
CA LEU A 95 -12.16 -20.20 0.69
C LEU A 95 -12.39 -21.16 1.84
N ASP A 96 -11.49 -22.12 1.98
CA ASP A 96 -11.41 -23.00 3.15
C ASP A 96 -10.47 -22.31 4.16
N PRO A 97 -10.92 -22.02 5.39
CA PRO A 97 -10.08 -21.37 6.41
C PRO A 97 -8.82 -22.14 6.79
N ALA A 98 -8.77 -23.46 6.56
CA ALA A 98 -7.57 -24.26 6.80
C ALA A 98 -6.58 -24.25 5.63
N HIS A 99 -6.93 -23.61 4.50
CA HIS A 99 -6.15 -23.64 3.26
C HIS A 99 -6.21 -22.30 2.51
N THR A 100 -5.99 -21.18 3.21
CA THR A 100 -6.07 -19.82 2.66
C THR A 100 -5.07 -19.55 1.53
N HIS A 101 -3.95 -20.27 1.52
CA HIS A 101 -2.87 -20.13 0.51
C HIS A 101 -2.85 -21.26 -0.53
N ALA A 102 -3.89 -22.09 -0.63
CA ALA A 102 -3.90 -23.24 -1.54
C ALA A 102 -3.58 -22.86 -2.99
N ARG A 103 -2.52 -23.47 -3.55
CA ARG A 103 -2.09 -23.25 -4.95
C ARG A 103 -2.52 -24.35 -5.92
N LYS A 104 -3.01 -25.47 -5.38
CA LYS A 104 -3.50 -26.63 -6.13
C LYS A 104 -4.90 -26.96 -5.64
N GLU A 105 -5.68 -27.63 -6.48
CA GLU A 105 -6.99 -28.14 -6.10
C GLU A 105 -6.84 -29.16 -4.97
N PHE A 106 -7.81 -29.14 -4.04
CA PHE A 106 -7.91 -30.02 -2.90
C PHE A 106 -9.39 -30.30 -2.59
N ILE A 107 -9.66 -31.24 -1.69
CA ILE A 107 -11.00 -31.47 -1.18
C ILE A 107 -11.18 -30.57 0.04
N PRO A 108 -12.01 -29.52 -0.02
CA PRO A 108 -12.24 -28.67 1.14
C PRO A 108 -12.97 -29.48 2.22
N ASN A 109 -12.76 -29.12 3.48
CA ASN A 109 -13.57 -29.64 4.58
C ASN A 109 -14.58 -28.60 5.10
N HIS A 110 -14.36 -27.33 4.73
CA HIS A 110 -15.17 -26.19 5.08
C HIS A 110 -15.03 -25.11 3.99
N LEU A 111 -16.07 -24.32 3.77
CA LEU A 111 -16.05 -23.23 2.80
C LEU A 111 -16.85 -22.06 3.34
N GLU A 112 -16.27 -20.87 3.26
CA GLU A 112 -16.92 -19.62 3.65
C GLU A 112 -16.88 -18.61 2.51
N ASP A 113 -17.89 -17.74 2.45
CA ASP A 113 -17.89 -16.55 1.59
C ASP A 113 -17.14 -15.37 2.23
N ALA A 114 -17.05 -14.24 1.51
CA ALA A 114 -16.36 -13.04 1.98
C ALA A 114 -16.96 -12.44 3.27
N PHE A 115 -18.20 -12.77 3.60
CA PHE A 115 -18.90 -12.28 4.79
C PHE A 115 -18.86 -13.30 5.95
N GLY A 116 -18.16 -14.43 5.77
CA GLY A 116 -18.05 -15.47 6.78
C GLY A 116 -19.23 -16.44 6.83
N ASN A 117 -20.09 -16.46 5.81
CA ASN A 117 -21.20 -17.41 5.77
C ASN A 117 -20.71 -18.76 5.25
N ASP A 118 -21.05 -19.83 5.98
CA ASP A 118 -20.86 -21.23 5.59
C ASP A 118 -22.00 -21.78 4.70
N LYS A 119 -23.02 -20.95 4.48
CA LYS A 119 -24.23 -21.24 3.70
C LYS A 119 -24.48 -20.16 2.67
N ASP A 120 -25.12 -20.54 1.57
CA ASP A 120 -25.66 -19.58 0.63
C ASP A 120 -26.97 -18.95 1.17
N ARG A 121 -27.48 -17.94 0.46
CA ARG A 121 -28.72 -17.21 0.79
C ARG A 121 -29.97 -18.09 0.81
N ASP A 122 -29.94 -19.25 0.18
CA ASP A 122 -31.01 -20.25 0.23
C ASP A 122 -30.96 -21.11 1.52
N GLY A 123 -29.97 -20.89 2.39
CA GLY A 123 -29.73 -21.64 3.62
C GLY A 123 -28.96 -22.95 3.40
N PHE A 124 -28.61 -23.29 2.15
CA PHE A 124 -27.93 -24.53 1.81
C PHE A 124 -26.41 -24.39 2.03
N PRO A 125 -25.75 -25.31 2.76
CA PRO A 125 -24.32 -25.21 3.04
C PRO A 125 -23.44 -25.26 1.79
N TRP A 126 -22.37 -24.46 1.76
CA TRP A 126 -21.41 -24.48 0.65
C TRP A 126 -20.79 -25.85 0.44
N MET A 127 -20.54 -26.58 1.53
CA MET A 127 -20.02 -27.94 1.50
C MET A 127 -20.96 -28.95 0.84
N GLU A 128 -22.28 -28.78 0.96
CA GLU A 128 -23.23 -29.62 0.23
C GLU A 128 -23.24 -29.26 -1.26
N LYS A 129 -23.15 -27.96 -1.61
CA LYS A 129 -22.98 -27.53 -3.01
C LYS A 129 -21.68 -28.06 -3.63
N TYR A 130 -20.61 -28.17 -2.85
CA TYR A 130 -19.36 -28.81 -3.28
C TYR A 130 -19.59 -30.30 -3.62
N LYS A 131 -20.22 -31.06 -2.71
CA LYS A 131 -20.50 -32.49 -2.90
C LYS A 131 -21.41 -32.76 -4.10
N GLU A 132 -22.33 -31.84 -4.38
CA GLU A 132 -23.19 -31.87 -5.58
C GLU A 132 -22.47 -31.48 -6.89
N GLY A 133 -21.19 -31.09 -6.83
CA GLY A 133 -20.42 -30.68 -8.00
C GLY A 133 -20.75 -29.27 -8.53
N LYS A 134 -21.42 -28.43 -7.74
CA LYS A 134 -21.82 -27.07 -8.13
C LYS A 134 -20.72 -26.02 -8.00
N LEU A 135 -19.63 -26.36 -7.31
CA LEU A 135 -18.47 -25.49 -7.11
C LEU A 135 -17.33 -25.93 -8.02
N THR A 136 -16.64 -24.96 -8.61
CA THR A 136 -15.45 -25.22 -9.44
C THR A 136 -14.21 -24.63 -8.76
N TRP A 137 -13.12 -25.40 -8.69
CA TRP A 137 -11.82 -24.86 -8.32
C TRP A 137 -11.32 -23.86 -9.38
N VAL A 138 -10.83 -22.71 -8.92
CA VAL A 138 -10.12 -21.72 -9.73
C VAL A 138 -8.68 -21.65 -9.25
N PRO A 139 -7.70 -22.04 -10.08
CA PRO A 139 -6.29 -22.00 -9.68
C PRO A 139 -5.79 -20.56 -9.52
N PRO A 140 -4.65 -20.36 -8.83
CA PRO A 140 -3.96 -19.07 -8.80
C PRO A 140 -3.79 -18.43 -10.18
N SER A 141 -3.88 -17.11 -10.23
CA SER A 141 -3.59 -16.35 -11.44
C SER A 141 -2.12 -16.44 -11.80
N LYS A 142 -1.82 -16.77 -13.06
CA LYS A 142 -0.44 -16.72 -13.61
C LYS A 142 0.10 -15.30 -13.78
N MET A 143 -0.74 -14.28 -13.54
CA MET A 143 -0.39 -12.86 -13.67
C MET A 143 -0.08 -12.21 -12.33
N LEU A 144 -0.20 -12.94 -11.21
CA LEU A 144 0.02 -12.43 -9.86
C LEU A 144 0.99 -13.35 -9.12
N TYR A 145 2.07 -12.78 -8.61
CA TYR A 145 3.13 -13.56 -7.97
C TYR A 145 2.66 -14.04 -6.60
N LEU A 146 2.86 -15.33 -6.31
CA LEU A 146 2.40 -16.01 -5.09
C LEU A 146 0.88 -15.93 -4.84
N ASP A 147 0.08 -15.80 -5.89
CA ASP A 147 -1.38 -15.84 -5.77
C ASP A 147 -1.88 -17.20 -5.25
N HIS A 148 -3.09 -17.21 -4.69
CA HIS A 148 -3.78 -18.40 -4.19
C HIS A 148 -5.02 -18.72 -5.03
N GLY A 149 -5.45 -19.98 -5.01
CA GLY A 149 -6.69 -20.44 -5.64
C GLY A 149 -7.90 -20.26 -4.73
N TYR A 150 -9.08 -20.59 -5.25
CA TYR A 150 -10.35 -20.49 -4.53
C TYR A 150 -11.43 -21.35 -5.19
N PHE A 151 -12.53 -21.63 -4.48
CA PHE A 151 -13.71 -22.27 -5.05
C PHE A 151 -14.71 -21.22 -5.55
N LEU A 152 -15.34 -21.48 -6.69
CA LEU A 152 -16.27 -20.54 -7.32
C LEU A 152 -17.65 -21.16 -7.51
N TYR A 153 -18.65 -20.53 -6.92
CA TYR A 153 -20.07 -20.79 -7.21
C TYR A 153 -20.57 -19.89 -8.34
N LYS A 154 -20.96 -20.47 -9.48
CA LYS A 154 -21.32 -19.71 -10.70
C LYS A 154 -22.81 -19.51 -10.91
N GLU A 155 -23.66 -20.29 -10.24
CA GLU A 155 -25.12 -20.25 -10.47
C GLU A 155 -25.75 -18.95 -9.98
N ARG A 156 -25.06 -18.20 -9.10
CA ARG A 156 -25.49 -16.89 -8.60
C ARG A 156 -24.34 -15.88 -8.58
N LYS A 157 -24.69 -14.62 -8.84
CA LYS A 157 -23.83 -13.45 -8.68
C LYS A 157 -23.76 -13.00 -7.22
N SER A 158 -22.56 -12.60 -6.76
CA SER A 158 -22.38 -12.08 -5.40
C SER A 158 -22.95 -10.67 -5.25
N GLY A 159 -22.95 -9.90 -6.33
CA GLY A 159 -23.23 -8.46 -6.33
C GLY A 159 -21.96 -7.61 -6.37
N GLU A 160 -20.78 -8.22 -6.44
CA GLU A 160 -19.48 -7.54 -6.52
C GLU A 160 -18.50 -8.34 -7.40
N PRO A 161 -17.40 -7.74 -7.88
CA PRO A 161 -16.39 -8.47 -8.64
C PRO A 161 -15.88 -9.70 -7.86
N THR A 162 -15.75 -10.86 -8.54
CA THR A 162 -15.34 -12.10 -7.85
C THR A 162 -13.97 -11.99 -7.19
N LEU A 163 -13.05 -11.22 -7.78
CA LEU A 163 -11.72 -10.96 -7.19
C LEU A 163 -11.78 -10.09 -5.94
N VAL A 164 -12.79 -9.20 -5.84
CA VAL A 164 -13.05 -8.45 -4.60
C VAL A 164 -13.51 -9.42 -3.51
N GLY A 165 -14.49 -10.26 -3.80
CA GLY A 165 -14.95 -11.29 -2.85
C GLY A 165 -13.82 -12.23 -2.42
N LYS A 166 -12.95 -12.63 -3.36
CA LYS A 166 -11.74 -13.43 -3.07
C LYS A 166 -10.82 -12.72 -2.07
N MET A 167 -10.46 -11.46 -2.33
CA MET A 167 -9.55 -10.72 -1.45
C MET A 167 -10.18 -10.37 -0.09
N ALA A 168 -11.45 -9.99 -0.07
CA ALA A 168 -12.16 -9.72 1.17
C ALA A 168 -12.27 -10.98 2.04
N ASN A 169 -12.50 -12.14 1.43
CA ASN A 169 -12.50 -13.42 2.13
C ASN A 169 -11.09 -13.79 2.63
N TYR A 170 -10.07 -13.68 1.76
CA TYR A 170 -8.69 -13.96 2.13
C TYR A 170 -8.21 -13.08 3.28
N SER A 171 -8.46 -11.77 3.22
CA SER A 171 -8.11 -10.86 4.32
C SER A 171 -8.82 -11.21 5.63
N ARG A 172 -10.11 -11.55 5.58
CA ARG A 172 -10.87 -11.97 6.77
C ARG A 172 -10.29 -13.24 7.40
N LEU A 173 -10.00 -14.25 6.57
CA LEU A 173 -9.54 -15.55 7.03
C LEU A 173 -8.07 -15.53 7.44
N TYR A 174 -7.22 -14.83 6.71
CA TYR A 174 -5.79 -14.78 6.97
C TYR A 174 -5.45 -13.57 7.84
N PHE A 175 -5.48 -12.35 7.30
CA PHE A 175 -5.02 -11.15 8.04
C PHE A 175 -5.75 -10.93 9.37
N TYR A 176 -7.07 -11.11 9.41
CA TYR A 176 -7.90 -10.91 10.61
C TYR A 176 -8.42 -12.24 11.21
N GLY A 177 -7.88 -13.37 10.77
CA GLY A 177 -8.32 -14.70 11.19
C GLY A 177 -7.19 -15.53 11.79
N CYS A 178 -6.56 -16.39 10.99
CA CYS A 178 -5.48 -17.26 11.44
C CYS A 178 -4.10 -16.62 11.37
N GLY A 179 -3.87 -15.62 10.51
CA GLY A 179 -2.55 -15.07 10.24
C GLY A 179 -2.01 -14.19 11.37
N ILE A 180 -2.84 -13.41 12.06
CA ILE A 180 -2.42 -12.62 13.24
C ILE A 180 -3.08 -13.22 14.48
N VAL A 181 -2.29 -13.57 15.50
CA VAL A 181 -2.79 -14.16 16.76
C VAL A 181 -3.87 -13.28 17.40
N GLN A 182 -3.65 -11.96 17.40
CA GLN A 182 -4.57 -10.97 17.95
C GLN A 182 -5.78 -10.67 17.06
N ARG A 183 -5.77 -11.15 15.81
CA ARG A 183 -6.82 -10.89 14.78
C ARG A 183 -7.07 -9.42 14.50
N LYS A 184 -6.02 -8.60 14.68
CA LYS A 184 -6.09 -7.14 14.62
C LYS A 184 -4.93 -6.56 13.84
N SER A 185 -5.20 -5.51 13.08
CA SER A 185 -4.17 -4.75 12.38
C SER A 185 -3.73 -3.51 13.17
N PRO A 186 -2.43 -3.31 13.41
CA PRO A 186 -1.90 -2.12 14.08
C PRO A 186 -2.05 -0.81 13.29
N HIS A 187 -2.30 -0.89 11.99
CA HIS A 187 -2.15 0.23 11.08
C HIS A 187 -3.05 1.43 11.42
N TRP A 188 -4.30 1.17 11.81
CA TRP A 188 -5.26 2.23 12.18
C TRP A 188 -4.73 3.06 13.34
N LYS A 189 -4.43 2.39 14.45
CA LYS A 189 -3.99 3.04 15.68
C LYS A 189 -2.67 3.79 15.45
N GLY A 190 -1.66 3.14 14.87
CA GLY A 190 -0.36 3.76 14.65
C GLY A 190 -0.41 4.96 13.70
N SER A 191 -1.22 4.90 12.64
CA SER A 191 -1.37 6.03 11.70
C SER A 191 -2.08 7.22 12.35
N PHE A 192 -3.14 6.98 13.11
CA PHE A 192 -3.86 8.06 13.79
C PHE A 192 -3.08 8.62 14.98
N GLU A 193 -2.22 7.86 15.64
CA GLU A 193 -1.25 8.39 16.61
C GLU A 193 -0.30 9.41 15.96
N ILE A 194 0.21 9.11 14.77
CA ILE A 194 1.06 10.04 14.01
C ILE A 194 0.30 11.32 13.64
N ILE A 195 -0.88 11.16 13.05
CA ILE A 195 -1.72 12.28 12.60
C ILE A 195 -2.12 13.16 13.80
N ASN A 196 -2.64 12.55 14.86
CA ASN A 196 -3.13 13.29 16.02
C ASN A 196 -1.98 13.94 16.80
N GLY A 197 -0.83 13.26 16.96
CA GLY A 197 0.34 13.83 17.59
C GLY A 197 0.83 15.10 16.87
N ALA A 198 0.87 15.08 15.54
CA ALA A 198 1.22 16.28 14.77
C ALA A 198 0.14 17.36 14.87
N PHE A 199 -1.14 16.99 14.81
CA PHE A 199 -2.26 17.93 14.97
C PHE A 199 -2.23 18.63 16.31
N ASP A 200 -1.86 17.95 17.39
CA ASP A 200 -1.78 18.58 18.72
C ASP A 200 -0.68 19.65 18.77
N HIS A 201 0.48 19.41 18.14
CA HIS A 201 1.53 20.42 17.98
C HIS A 201 1.05 21.60 17.11
N LEU A 202 0.32 21.32 16.03
CA LEU A 202 -0.18 22.36 15.12
C LEU A 202 -1.27 23.22 15.77
N LYS A 203 -2.21 22.62 16.53
CA LYS A 203 -3.26 23.36 17.26
C LYS A 203 -2.68 24.31 18.29
N GLN A 204 -1.60 23.93 18.97
CA GLN A 204 -0.89 24.81 19.90
C GLN A 204 -0.30 26.04 19.17
N LYS A 205 0.23 25.86 17.95
CA LYS A 205 0.87 26.93 17.16
C LYS A 205 -0.12 27.75 16.31
N TYR A 206 -1.25 27.17 15.96
CA TYR A 206 -2.28 27.71 15.07
C TYR A 206 -3.69 27.39 15.62
N PRO A 207 -4.14 28.07 16.69
CA PRO A 207 -5.40 27.75 17.37
C PRO A 207 -6.66 27.98 16.51
N ASP A 208 -6.56 28.82 15.49
CA ASP A 208 -7.69 29.15 14.59
C ASP A 208 -7.82 28.20 13.38
N VAL A 209 -6.95 27.20 13.28
CA VAL A 209 -6.97 26.21 12.18
C VAL A 209 -7.83 25.01 12.56
N GLU A 210 -8.69 24.60 11.64
CA GLU A 210 -9.52 23.40 11.79
C GLU A 210 -8.77 22.16 11.31
N PHE A 211 -8.91 21.03 12.01
CA PHE A 211 -8.24 19.78 11.67
C PHE A 211 -9.23 18.63 11.56
N ARG A 212 -9.17 17.85 10.47
CA ARG A 212 -9.92 16.60 10.29
C ARG A 212 -9.03 15.55 9.62
N ALA A 213 -9.36 14.28 9.82
CA ALA A 213 -8.63 13.17 9.24
C ALA A 213 -9.60 12.04 8.88
N ALA A 214 -9.31 11.32 7.80
CA ALA A 214 -10.04 10.12 7.40
C ALA A 214 -9.16 9.20 6.51
N SER A 215 -9.41 7.90 6.58
CA SER A 215 -8.79 6.95 5.63
C SER A 215 -9.40 7.15 4.24
N SER A 216 -8.55 7.13 3.21
CA SER A 216 -8.97 7.34 1.81
C SER A 216 -9.74 6.16 1.21
N LEU A 217 -9.92 5.08 1.97
CA LEU A 217 -10.74 3.92 1.57
C LEU A 217 -12.17 3.99 2.12
N PHE A 218 -12.48 4.90 3.03
CA PHE A 218 -13.85 5.16 3.50
C PHE A 218 -14.37 6.44 2.85
N LEU A 219 -14.77 6.31 1.58
CA LEU A 219 -15.14 7.45 0.72
C LEU A 219 -16.26 8.32 1.32
N HIS A 220 -17.23 7.70 2.01
CA HIS A 220 -18.30 8.43 2.68
C HIS A 220 -17.76 9.28 3.85
N ASP A 221 -16.98 8.68 4.75
CA ASP A 221 -16.41 9.38 5.90
C ASP A 221 -15.47 10.51 5.46
N MET A 222 -14.61 10.24 4.46
CA MET A 222 -13.76 11.24 3.84
C MET A 222 -14.55 12.44 3.32
N ARG A 223 -15.67 12.20 2.62
CA ARG A 223 -16.56 13.25 2.11
C ARG A 223 -17.20 14.06 3.25
N VAL A 224 -17.69 13.38 4.29
CA VAL A 224 -18.31 14.04 5.46
C VAL A 224 -17.29 14.93 6.18
N LYS A 225 -16.12 14.39 6.53
CA LYS A 225 -15.07 15.11 7.26
C LYS A 225 -14.52 16.31 6.49
N LEU A 226 -14.42 16.21 5.17
CA LEU A 226 -14.00 17.34 4.35
C LEU A 226 -15.08 18.43 4.30
N ARG A 227 -16.36 18.05 4.20
CA ARG A 227 -17.48 18.99 4.25
C ARG A 227 -17.59 19.69 5.62
N GLU A 228 -17.30 19.00 6.72
CA GLU A 228 -17.23 19.62 8.05
C GLU A 228 -16.22 20.79 8.08
N LEU A 229 -15.07 20.68 7.40
CA LEU A 229 -14.10 21.78 7.31
C LEU A 229 -14.65 22.96 6.49
N LEU A 230 -15.31 22.65 5.36
CA LEU A 230 -15.90 23.66 4.47
C LEU A 230 -17.05 24.41 5.15
N ASP A 231 -17.93 23.67 5.82
CA ASP A 231 -19.08 24.21 6.58
C ASP A 231 -18.63 25.00 7.82
N ALA A 232 -17.44 24.70 8.37
CA ALA A 232 -16.79 25.53 9.39
C ALA A 232 -16.25 26.87 8.83
N GLY A 233 -16.43 27.14 7.54
CA GLY A 233 -16.08 28.40 6.89
C GLY A 233 -14.63 28.47 6.40
N CYS A 234 -13.94 27.34 6.21
CA CYS A 234 -12.57 27.35 5.72
C CYS A 234 -12.51 27.79 4.25
N ASP A 235 -11.71 28.83 3.97
CA ASP A 235 -11.44 29.34 2.62
C ASP A 235 -10.24 28.63 1.96
N THR A 236 -9.32 28.11 2.77
CA THR A 236 -8.20 27.28 2.33
C THR A 236 -8.25 25.89 2.97
N ILE A 237 -8.16 24.85 2.15
CA ILE A 237 -7.97 23.47 2.60
C ILE A 237 -6.55 23.02 2.28
N VAL A 238 -5.78 22.66 3.31
CA VAL A 238 -4.48 22.00 3.19
C VAL A 238 -4.71 20.49 3.30
N ILE A 239 -4.51 19.77 2.20
CA ILE A 239 -4.59 18.30 2.18
C ILE A 239 -3.18 17.77 2.45
N ALA A 240 -3.07 16.86 3.42
CA ALA A 240 -1.80 16.25 3.82
C ALA A 240 -1.95 14.73 3.93
N ALA A 241 -0.96 13.98 3.44
CA ALA A 241 -0.91 12.52 3.60
C ALA A 241 0.30 12.15 4.47
N PRO A 242 0.15 11.26 5.48
CA PRO A 242 1.26 10.80 6.30
C PRO A 242 2.14 9.78 5.55
N MET A 243 2.77 10.22 4.46
CA MET A 243 3.54 9.37 3.54
C MET A 243 4.94 9.95 3.30
N ALA A 244 5.94 9.06 3.24
CA ALA A 244 7.33 9.46 2.95
C ALA A 244 7.46 10.03 1.53
N ILE A 245 6.90 9.30 0.56
CA ILE A 245 7.01 9.61 -0.87
C ILE A 245 5.61 9.53 -1.46
N PHE A 246 5.15 10.60 -2.11
CA PHE A 246 3.86 10.53 -2.81
C PHE A 246 3.98 9.81 -4.14
N SER A 247 2.92 9.11 -4.51
CA SER A 247 2.74 8.47 -5.79
C SER A 247 1.43 8.87 -6.46
N HIS A 248 1.30 8.66 -7.77
CA HIS A 248 -0.01 8.78 -8.39
C HIS A 248 -0.95 7.65 -8.00
N PHE A 249 -0.44 6.47 -7.68
CA PHE A 249 -1.27 5.33 -7.29
C PHE A 249 -1.96 5.61 -5.94
N GLU A 250 -1.18 6.04 -4.94
CA GLU A 250 -1.67 6.23 -3.57
C GLU A 250 -2.30 7.60 -3.32
N GLU A 251 -1.67 8.69 -3.75
CA GLU A 251 -2.13 10.03 -3.41
C GLU A 251 -2.77 10.73 -4.62
N PHE A 252 -2.00 11.00 -5.69
CA PHE A 252 -2.47 11.94 -6.72
C PHE A 252 -3.70 11.46 -7.51
N ASN A 253 -3.87 10.15 -7.73
CA ASN A 253 -5.09 9.60 -8.37
C ASN A 253 -6.05 8.93 -7.38
N SER A 254 -5.84 9.09 -6.07
CA SER A 254 -6.71 8.54 -5.04
C SER A 254 -6.99 9.58 -3.95
N SER A 255 -6.30 9.58 -2.81
CA SER A 255 -6.67 10.42 -1.66
C SER A 255 -6.78 11.91 -2.00
N PHE A 256 -5.79 12.49 -2.70
CA PHE A 256 -5.85 13.89 -3.10
C PHE A 256 -6.98 14.14 -4.10
N ARG A 257 -7.11 13.27 -5.11
CA ARG A 257 -8.13 13.41 -6.13
C ARG A 257 -9.54 13.42 -5.54
N HIS A 258 -9.85 12.48 -4.64
CA HIS A 258 -11.16 12.43 -4.00
C HIS A 258 -11.42 13.66 -3.13
N SER A 259 -10.41 14.20 -2.45
CA SER A 259 -10.56 15.48 -1.74
C SER A 259 -10.92 16.62 -2.68
N PHE A 260 -10.27 16.75 -3.84
CA PHE A 260 -10.65 17.75 -4.83
C PHE A 260 -12.08 17.53 -5.33
N GLU A 261 -12.47 16.29 -5.65
CA GLU A 261 -13.81 15.95 -6.12
C GLU A 261 -14.88 16.38 -5.10
N TYR A 262 -14.68 16.11 -3.81
CA TYR A 262 -15.62 16.48 -2.76
C TYR A 262 -15.67 17.98 -2.48
N ILE A 263 -14.54 18.70 -2.60
CA ILE A 263 -14.51 20.16 -2.53
C ILE A 263 -15.28 20.76 -3.71
N GLU A 264 -15.06 20.26 -4.93
CA GLU A 264 -15.76 20.73 -6.13
C GLU A 264 -17.28 20.43 -6.08
N GLU A 265 -17.69 19.31 -5.48
CA GLU A 265 -19.10 19.04 -5.19
C GLU A 265 -19.70 20.10 -4.26
N TRP A 266 -19.01 20.39 -3.15
CA TRP A 266 -19.47 21.39 -2.19
C TRP A 266 -19.54 22.80 -2.80
N GLU A 267 -18.55 23.19 -3.63
CA GLU A 267 -18.56 24.48 -4.32
C GLU A 267 -19.75 24.63 -5.28
N LYS A 268 -20.21 23.54 -5.92
CA LYS A 268 -21.41 23.57 -6.78
C LYS A 268 -22.69 23.81 -5.97
N GLU A 269 -22.73 23.33 -4.73
CA GLU A 269 -23.84 23.52 -3.80
C GLU A 269 -23.82 24.92 -3.15
N HIS A 270 -22.68 25.63 -3.21
CA HIS A 270 -22.49 26.96 -2.62
C HIS A 270 -21.98 27.99 -3.65
N PRO A 271 -22.84 28.44 -4.60
CA PRO A 271 -22.44 29.38 -5.64
C PRO A 271 -21.77 30.64 -5.10
N GLY A 272 -20.64 31.02 -5.71
CA GLY A 272 -19.85 32.19 -5.30
C GLY A 272 -18.80 31.90 -4.22
N LYS A 273 -18.78 30.69 -3.64
CA LYS A 273 -17.66 30.22 -2.81
C LYS A 273 -16.63 29.50 -3.69
N LYS A 274 -15.35 29.84 -3.49
CA LYS A 274 -14.23 29.16 -4.13
C LYS A 274 -13.19 28.82 -3.08
N ILE A 275 -12.85 27.55 -2.98
CA ILE A 275 -11.93 27.01 -2.00
C ILE A 275 -10.54 26.96 -2.61
N LYS A 276 -9.57 27.51 -1.90
CA LYS A 276 -8.16 27.32 -2.23
C LYS A 276 -7.71 25.97 -1.68
N VAL A 277 -7.12 25.13 -2.53
CA VAL A 277 -6.58 23.84 -2.09
C VAL A 277 -5.05 23.87 -2.15
N ILE A 278 -4.39 23.44 -1.08
CA ILE A 278 -2.94 23.29 -1.03
C ILE A 278 -2.63 21.84 -0.69
N LEU A 279 -1.74 21.21 -1.46
CA LEU A 279 -1.20 19.91 -1.11
C LEU A 279 0.07 20.14 -0.28
N ALA A 280 0.09 19.65 0.96
CA ALA A 280 1.27 19.68 1.81
C ALA A 280 2.41 18.87 1.16
N PRO A 281 3.69 19.21 1.41
CA PRO A 281 4.81 18.38 0.98
C PRO A 281 4.78 17.00 1.63
N GLN A 282 5.49 16.05 1.03
CA GLN A 282 5.67 14.71 1.59
C GLN A 282 6.60 14.75 2.81
N MET A 283 6.42 13.80 3.73
CA MET A 283 7.21 13.76 4.96
C MET A 283 8.70 13.49 4.70
N GLY A 284 9.01 12.77 3.61
CA GLY A 284 10.38 12.43 3.22
C GLY A 284 11.27 13.62 2.88
N ASP A 285 10.68 14.80 2.66
CA ASP A 285 11.43 16.06 2.46
C ASP A 285 12.07 16.56 3.76
N PHE A 286 11.66 16.02 4.93
CA PHE A 286 12.09 16.47 6.25
C PHE A 286 13.01 15.43 6.91
N GLN A 287 14.12 15.90 7.48
CA GLN A 287 15.15 15.05 8.09
C GLN A 287 14.63 14.12 9.20
N PRO A 288 13.68 14.52 10.08
CA PRO A 288 13.21 13.66 11.16
C PRO A 288 12.73 12.29 10.69
N LEU A 289 12.10 12.20 9.50
CA LEU A 289 11.64 10.91 9.00
C LEU A 289 12.81 9.95 8.71
N ARG A 290 13.95 10.45 8.23
CA ARG A 290 15.14 9.60 8.07
C ARG A 290 15.74 9.24 9.42
N GLN A 291 15.72 10.17 10.38
CA GLN A 291 16.20 9.91 11.74
C GLN A 291 15.46 8.75 12.40
N SER A 292 14.15 8.60 12.17
CA SER A 292 13.37 7.50 12.77
C SER A 292 13.93 6.13 12.40
N PHE A 293 14.30 5.91 11.13
CA PHE A 293 14.90 4.67 10.66
C PHE A 293 16.37 4.54 11.05
N LEU A 294 17.12 5.64 11.05
CA LEU A 294 18.53 5.63 11.46
C LEU A 294 18.70 5.25 12.93
N GLU A 295 17.87 5.78 13.83
CA GLU A 295 17.89 5.40 15.26
C GLU A 295 17.51 3.93 15.45
N MET A 296 16.49 3.46 14.72
CA MET A 296 16.07 2.07 14.79
C MET A 296 17.11 1.10 14.23
N LEU A 297 17.80 1.48 13.14
CA LEU A 297 18.93 0.73 12.60
C LEU A 297 20.10 0.76 13.58
N LYS A 298 20.44 1.92 14.13
CA LYS A 298 21.53 2.08 15.11
C LYS A 298 21.33 1.16 16.30
N ASP A 299 20.13 1.12 16.88
CA ASP A 299 19.82 0.25 18.02
C ASP A 299 19.99 -1.24 17.67
N ARG A 300 19.71 -1.64 16.42
CA ARG A 300 20.00 -2.99 15.93
C ARG A 300 21.50 -3.23 15.75
N LEU A 301 22.22 -2.30 15.15
CA LEU A 301 23.66 -2.42 14.92
C LEU A 301 24.45 -2.48 16.24
N ASP A 302 23.98 -1.77 17.27
CA ASP A 302 24.57 -1.77 18.61
C ASP A 302 24.52 -3.16 19.29
N THR A 303 23.67 -4.08 18.82
CA THR A 303 23.61 -5.46 19.35
C THR A 303 24.54 -6.43 18.63
N LEU A 304 25.14 -6.04 17.50
CA LEU A 304 25.92 -6.96 16.68
C LEU A 304 27.36 -7.10 17.20
N PRO A 305 27.99 -8.28 17.07
CA PRO A 305 29.39 -8.46 17.41
C PRO A 305 30.32 -7.56 16.59
N LYS A 306 31.44 -7.18 17.20
CA LYS A 306 32.54 -6.55 16.45
C LYS A 306 33.15 -7.59 15.52
N GLY A 307 33.61 -7.13 14.37
CA GLY A 307 34.20 -7.98 13.34
C GLY A 307 33.18 -8.63 12.41
N SER A 308 31.88 -8.47 12.66
CA SER A 308 30.86 -9.06 11.79
C SER A 308 30.80 -8.43 10.41
N ASP A 309 30.32 -9.21 9.44
CA ASP A 309 29.98 -8.78 8.09
C ASP A 309 28.49 -8.43 7.99
N VAL A 310 28.19 -7.17 7.65
CA VAL A 310 26.82 -6.63 7.72
C VAL A 310 26.35 -6.07 6.38
N LEU A 311 25.25 -6.61 5.87
CA LEU A 311 24.48 -6.04 4.76
C LEU A 311 23.23 -5.35 5.31
N VAL A 312 22.97 -4.12 4.86
CA VAL A 312 21.71 -3.40 5.11
C VAL A 312 20.94 -3.26 3.79
N ALA A 313 19.71 -3.76 3.76
CA ALA A 313 18.80 -3.65 2.64
C ALA A 313 17.76 -2.55 2.93
N VAL A 314 17.89 -1.41 2.26
CA VAL A 314 16.89 -0.33 2.29
C VAL A 314 15.78 -0.72 1.31
N THR A 315 14.63 -1.14 1.85
CA THR A 315 13.53 -1.73 1.06
C THR A 315 12.41 -0.71 0.87
N VAL A 316 11.87 -0.68 -0.34
CA VAL A 316 10.65 0.05 -0.68
C VAL A 316 9.59 -0.98 -1.10
N HIS A 317 8.31 -0.66 -0.92
CA HIS A 317 7.22 -1.50 -1.37
C HIS A 317 7.40 -1.82 -2.86
N GLY A 318 7.65 -0.81 -3.69
CA GLY A 318 8.03 -1.00 -5.08
C GLY A 318 6.85 -1.01 -6.05
N MET A 319 7.15 -0.85 -7.35
CA MET A 319 6.20 -0.85 -8.46
C MET A 319 6.95 -1.24 -9.74
N PRO A 320 6.25 -1.66 -10.82
CA PRO A 320 6.91 -1.97 -12.08
C PRO A 320 7.21 -0.67 -12.84
N TRP A 321 8.20 0.09 -12.37
CA TRP A 321 8.51 1.49 -12.78
C TRP A 321 8.68 1.68 -14.30
N ASP A 322 9.16 0.67 -15.00
CA ASP A 322 9.29 0.65 -16.46
C ASP A 322 7.94 0.81 -17.19
N HIS A 323 6.86 0.33 -16.58
CA HIS A 323 5.50 0.46 -17.08
C HIS A 323 4.84 1.78 -16.66
N PHE A 324 5.38 2.42 -15.62
CA PHE A 324 4.83 3.62 -14.98
C PHE A 324 5.86 4.77 -14.95
N LYS A 325 6.56 5.03 -16.06
CA LYS A 325 7.61 6.09 -16.14
C LYS A 325 7.13 7.51 -15.83
N TRP A 326 5.82 7.73 -15.84
CA TRP A 326 5.19 9.00 -15.51
C TRP A 326 4.96 9.18 -14.01
N GLU A 327 5.38 8.20 -13.21
CA GLU A 327 5.07 8.15 -11.80
C GLU A 327 5.81 9.23 -11.00
N ALA A 328 5.08 9.94 -10.13
CA ALA A 328 5.59 11.04 -9.33
C ALA A 328 6.62 10.55 -8.32
N TRP A 329 6.42 9.33 -7.80
CA TRP A 329 7.35 8.66 -6.90
C TRP A 329 8.78 8.67 -7.44
N LEU A 330 8.99 8.42 -8.74
CA LEU A 330 10.32 8.42 -9.36
C LEU A 330 11.04 9.76 -9.23
N GLN A 331 10.31 10.87 -9.29
CA GLN A 331 10.86 12.21 -9.10
C GLN A 331 11.03 12.55 -7.61
N LEU A 332 10.10 12.09 -6.78
CA LEU A 332 9.99 12.49 -5.37
C LEU A 332 10.84 11.64 -4.42
N ALA A 333 11.17 10.40 -4.79
CA ALA A 333 11.88 9.46 -3.93
C ALA A 333 13.29 9.91 -3.55
N ALA A 334 13.99 10.64 -4.41
CA ALA A 334 15.38 11.03 -4.21
C ALA A 334 15.63 11.87 -2.93
N ALA A 335 14.65 12.69 -2.52
CA ALA A 335 14.78 13.49 -1.30
C ALA A 335 14.81 12.64 -0.02
N TYR A 336 14.21 11.44 -0.09
CA TYR A 336 14.05 10.54 1.04
C TYR A 336 14.87 9.26 0.91
N ARG A 337 14.53 8.40 -0.05
CA ARG A 337 15.15 7.06 -0.25
C ARG A 337 16.64 7.16 -0.48
N ASP A 338 17.07 7.99 -1.44
CA ASP A 338 18.49 8.08 -1.82
C ASP A 338 19.31 8.73 -0.70
N ARG A 339 18.70 9.69 0.01
CA ARG A 339 19.34 10.30 1.19
C ARG A 339 19.46 9.31 2.34
N LEU A 340 18.41 8.55 2.65
CA LEU A 340 18.43 7.54 3.70
C LEU A 340 19.42 6.42 3.38
N PHE A 341 19.54 6.02 2.11
CA PHE A 341 20.55 5.09 1.65
C PHE A 341 21.97 5.58 1.96
N GLU A 342 22.29 6.84 1.64
CA GLU A 342 23.59 7.42 1.97
C GLU A 342 23.79 7.61 3.48
N ASP A 343 22.74 8.00 4.21
CA ASP A 343 22.77 8.14 5.67
C ASP A 343 23.04 6.77 6.35
N CYS A 344 22.47 5.67 5.85
CA CYS A 344 22.76 4.31 6.32
C CYS A 344 24.23 3.92 6.07
N LYS A 345 24.79 4.27 4.90
CA LYS A 345 26.21 4.05 4.60
C LYS A 345 27.12 4.82 5.55
N GLU A 346 26.75 6.06 5.87
CA GLU A 346 27.50 6.86 6.83
C GLU A 346 27.41 6.31 8.25
N LEU A 347 26.22 5.86 8.68
CA LEU A 347 26.03 5.24 9.98
C LEU A 347 26.92 4.01 10.17
N LEU A 348 26.99 3.12 9.18
CA LEU A 348 27.79 1.89 9.24
C LEU A 348 29.29 2.15 9.41
N LYS A 349 29.83 3.28 8.95
CA LYS A 349 31.26 3.64 9.14
C LYS A 349 31.63 3.84 10.61
N ASN A 350 30.66 4.07 11.48
CA ASN A 350 30.90 4.24 12.91
C ASN A 350 31.08 2.91 13.66
N TYR A 351 30.87 1.78 12.99
CA TYR A 351 30.97 0.45 13.58
C TYR A 351 32.24 -0.27 13.14
N LYS A 352 32.75 -1.14 14.03
CA LYS A 352 33.94 -1.98 13.78
C LYS A 352 33.53 -3.32 13.14
N PHE A 353 32.88 -3.26 11.99
CA PHE A 353 32.52 -4.41 11.16
C PHE A 353 33.63 -4.69 10.14
N GLU A 354 33.83 -5.95 9.75
CA GLU A 354 34.88 -6.32 8.78
C GLU A 354 34.48 -5.90 7.36
N ARG A 355 33.27 -6.28 6.94
CA ARG A 355 32.67 -5.88 5.66
C ARG A 355 31.30 -5.26 5.91
N THR A 356 31.01 -4.16 5.21
CA THR A 356 29.68 -3.56 5.20
C THR A 356 29.18 -3.32 3.78
N LYS A 357 27.87 -3.44 3.58
CA LYS A 357 27.22 -3.12 2.30
C LYS A 357 25.83 -2.56 2.55
N VAL A 358 25.45 -1.55 1.78
CA VAL A 358 24.07 -1.06 1.75
C VAL A 358 23.54 -1.24 0.33
N VAL A 359 22.32 -1.75 0.21
CA VAL A 359 21.62 -1.90 -1.08
C VAL A 359 20.24 -1.27 -1.02
N ILE A 360 19.71 -0.90 -2.18
CA ILE A 360 18.30 -0.53 -2.36
C ILE A 360 17.60 -1.67 -3.08
N CYS A 361 16.47 -2.13 -2.56
CA CYS A 361 15.70 -3.21 -3.14
C CYS A 361 14.19 -2.97 -3.03
N GLN A 362 13.41 -3.83 -3.69
CA GLN A 362 11.94 -3.77 -3.70
C GLN A 362 11.35 -5.04 -3.08
N ASP A 363 10.27 -4.88 -2.33
CA ASP A 363 9.51 -5.98 -1.73
C ASP A 363 8.49 -6.54 -2.73
N GLU A 364 7.92 -5.68 -3.58
CA GLU A 364 6.93 -5.98 -4.61
C GLU A 364 7.46 -5.72 -6.03
N PHE A 365 6.83 -6.37 -7.02
CA PHE A 365 7.01 -6.16 -8.47
C PHE A 365 8.41 -6.39 -9.03
N SER A 366 9.41 -6.67 -8.19
CA SER A 366 10.72 -7.24 -8.56
C SER A 366 10.70 -8.77 -8.59
N ASP A 367 9.59 -9.34 -9.06
CA ASP A 367 9.32 -10.78 -9.09
C ASP A 367 9.37 -11.34 -10.52
N PRO A 368 9.40 -12.67 -10.72
CA PRO A 368 9.46 -13.29 -12.05
C PRO A 368 8.33 -12.93 -13.03
N ILE A 369 7.20 -12.39 -12.55
CA ILE A 369 6.07 -12.01 -13.40
C ILE A 369 6.21 -10.56 -13.88
N TRP A 370 6.51 -9.64 -12.96
CA TRP A 370 6.57 -8.19 -13.25
C TRP A 370 7.96 -7.71 -13.66
N ASP A 371 9.01 -8.41 -13.25
CA ASP A 371 10.39 -8.18 -13.64
C ASP A 371 11.12 -9.48 -14.02
N PRO A 372 10.67 -10.16 -15.10
CA PRO A 372 11.27 -11.42 -15.55
C PRO A 372 12.74 -11.28 -15.97
N LYS A 373 13.18 -10.04 -16.26
CA LYS A 373 14.56 -9.71 -16.62
C LYS A 373 15.40 -9.27 -15.41
N GLN A 374 14.83 -9.32 -14.21
CA GLN A 374 15.53 -9.09 -12.95
C GLN A 374 16.26 -7.73 -12.86
N LYS A 375 15.71 -6.70 -13.52
CA LYS A 375 16.26 -5.33 -13.55
C LYS A 375 16.29 -4.67 -12.18
N TYR A 376 15.31 -4.96 -11.34
CA TYR A 376 15.18 -4.41 -9.99
C TYR A 376 15.62 -5.45 -8.98
N LEU A 377 16.53 -5.09 -8.07
CA LEU A 377 16.90 -5.97 -6.97
C LEU A 377 15.68 -6.19 -6.07
N SER A 378 15.25 -7.45 -5.90
CA SER A 378 14.24 -7.80 -4.91
C SER A 378 14.89 -7.99 -3.54
N THR A 379 14.13 -7.74 -2.48
CA THR A 379 14.62 -7.93 -1.10
C THR A 379 15.03 -9.39 -0.86
N ASN A 380 14.27 -10.36 -1.37
CA ASN A 380 14.67 -11.78 -1.33
C ASN A 380 16.03 -12.04 -2.01
N ARG A 381 16.28 -11.47 -3.19
CA ARG A 381 17.57 -11.60 -3.87
C ARG A 381 18.69 -10.87 -3.13
N ALA A 382 18.40 -9.76 -2.47
CA ALA A 382 19.38 -9.09 -1.61
C ALA A 382 19.78 -9.98 -0.43
N TYR A 383 18.82 -10.66 0.22
CA TYR A 383 19.11 -11.60 1.30
C TYR A 383 19.89 -12.82 0.80
N TRP A 384 19.47 -13.46 -0.31
CA TRP A 384 20.23 -14.57 -0.89
C TRP A 384 21.63 -14.17 -1.35
N SER A 385 21.83 -12.94 -1.83
CA SER A 385 23.18 -12.42 -2.10
C SER A 385 24.01 -12.34 -0.82
N ALA A 386 23.44 -11.84 0.29
CA ALA A 386 24.14 -11.79 1.56
C ALA A 386 24.53 -13.19 2.06
N ILE A 387 23.59 -14.14 1.98
CA ILE A 387 23.81 -15.55 2.37
C ILE A 387 24.92 -16.18 1.52
N ASN A 388 24.84 -16.07 0.20
CA ASN A 388 25.82 -16.69 -0.70
C ASN A 388 27.21 -16.01 -0.64
N ASP A 389 27.25 -14.71 -0.33
CA ASP A 389 28.49 -13.95 -0.18
C ASP A 389 29.10 -14.09 1.23
N GLY A 390 28.48 -14.88 2.13
CA GLY A 390 28.96 -15.17 3.48
C GLY A 390 28.92 -13.97 4.43
N TYR A 391 27.88 -13.15 4.37
CA TYR A 391 27.65 -12.12 5.40
C TYR A 391 27.11 -12.76 6.68
N ASP A 392 27.51 -12.25 7.85
CA ASP A 392 26.95 -12.70 9.13
C ASP A 392 25.52 -12.19 9.32
N TYR A 393 25.25 -10.94 8.91
CA TYR A 393 23.96 -10.29 9.10
C TYR A 393 23.44 -9.62 7.82
N ALA A 394 22.14 -9.80 7.53
CA ALA A 394 21.42 -9.05 6.51
C ALA A 394 20.18 -8.38 7.13
N ILE A 395 20.16 -7.06 7.23
CA ILE A 395 19.12 -6.28 7.92
C ILE A 395 18.24 -5.54 6.91
N GLY A 396 16.96 -5.87 6.86
CA GLY A 396 15.94 -5.16 6.07
C GLY A 396 15.37 -3.94 6.78
N LEU A 397 15.23 -2.83 6.06
CA LEU A 397 14.64 -1.57 6.50
C LEU A 397 13.48 -1.18 5.56
N PRO A 398 12.22 -1.43 5.92
CA PRO A 398 11.03 -1.10 5.13
C PRO A 398 10.68 0.38 5.25
N ILE A 399 11.21 1.23 4.36
CA ILE A 399 11.23 2.68 4.59
C ILE A 399 9.93 3.42 4.25
N GLU A 400 8.93 2.74 3.69
CA GLU A 400 7.70 3.39 3.20
C GLU A 400 6.53 3.32 4.20
N PHE A 401 6.69 2.58 5.30
CA PHE A 401 5.66 2.39 6.31
C PHE A 401 6.12 2.89 7.68
N PHE A 402 5.18 3.44 8.46
CA PHE A 402 5.47 4.00 9.80
C PHE A 402 4.57 3.45 10.91
N ALA A 403 3.67 2.55 10.54
CA ALA A 403 2.90 1.69 11.41
C ALA A 403 2.77 0.34 10.69
N GLU A 404 2.86 -0.75 11.44
CA GLU A 404 2.78 -2.08 10.86
C GLU A 404 1.39 -2.30 10.24
N ASN A 405 1.31 -3.09 9.17
CA ASN A 405 0.07 -3.36 8.43
C ASN A 405 0.12 -4.76 7.78
N SER A 406 -0.84 -5.10 6.91
CA SER A 406 -0.81 -6.43 6.27
C SER A 406 0.40 -6.67 5.37
N ASP A 407 0.96 -5.61 4.76
CA ASP A 407 2.16 -5.76 3.94
C ASP A 407 3.35 -6.12 4.80
N THR A 408 3.62 -5.29 5.81
CA THR A 408 4.81 -5.46 6.66
C THR A 408 4.74 -6.68 7.57
N LEU A 409 3.54 -7.07 8.02
CA LEU A 409 3.36 -8.25 8.86
C LEU A 409 3.29 -9.54 8.06
N MET A 410 2.76 -9.54 6.81
CA MET A 410 2.45 -10.77 6.08
C MET A 410 2.98 -10.79 4.66
N HIS A 411 2.50 -9.88 3.81
CA HIS A 411 2.67 -10.00 2.36
C HIS A 411 4.13 -9.81 1.93
N HIS A 412 4.87 -8.91 2.59
CA HIS A 412 6.32 -8.77 2.40
C HIS A 412 7.05 -10.01 2.84
N ALA A 413 6.67 -10.62 3.98
CA ALA A 413 7.32 -11.85 4.46
C ALA A 413 7.21 -12.98 3.44
N MET A 414 6.03 -13.15 2.81
CA MET A 414 5.79 -14.16 1.78
C MET A 414 6.78 -14.07 0.62
N LYS A 415 7.19 -12.86 0.25
CA LYS A 415 8.08 -12.61 -0.88
C LYS A 415 9.54 -12.55 -0.47
N CYS A 416 9.83 -11.91 0.65
CA CYS A 416 11.20 -11.69 1.13
C CYS A 416 11.85 -12.98 1.61
N TYR A 417 11.07 -13.91 2.16
CA TYR A 417 11.56 -15.15 2.75
C TYR A 417 11.16 -16.41 1.96
N GLU A 418 10.74 -16.24 0.71
CA GLU A 418 10.46 -17.38 -0.16
C GLU A 418 11.69 -18.28 -0.27
N ASN A 419 11.48 -19.58 -0.01
CA ASN A 419 12.49 -20.65 0.04
C ASN A 419 13.46 -20.60 1.24
N PHE A 420 13.15 -19.85 2.29
CA PHE A 420 13.90 -19.94 3.56
C PHE A 420 13.47 -21.18 4.34
N ASP A 421 14.42 -21.87 4.96
CA ASP A 421 14.15 -23.12 5.68
C ASP A 421 13.27 -22.91 6.92
N GLN A 422 13.38 -21.73 7.55
CA GLN A 422 12.68 -21.36 8.78
C GLN A 422 11.37 -20.59 8.53
N TYR A 423 11.02 -20.28 7.28
CA TYR A 423 9.82 -19.50 6.99
C TYR A 423 8.65 -20.41 6.63
N ASP A 424 7.62 -20.38 7.47
CA ASP A 424 6.30 -20.96 7.17
C ASP A 424 5.27 -19.84 6.98
N ILE A 425 4.54 -19.89 5.87
CA ILE A 425 3.48 -18.94 5.54
C ILE A 425 2.24 -19.12 6.41
N GLU A 426 2.03 -20.33 6.93
CA GLU A 426 0.91 -20.68 7.79
C GLU A 426 1.20 -20.37 9.28
N GLU A 427 2.45 -20.02 9.63
CA GLU A 427 2.79 -19.64 11.00
C GLU A 427 2.20 -18.26 11.34
N PRO A 428 1.38 -18.17 12.41
CA PRO A 428 0.73 -16.92 12.78
C PRO A 428 1.73 -15.93 13.36
N VAL A 429 1.52 -14.65 13.07
CA VAL A 429 2.24 -13.55 13.69
C VAL A 429 1.66 -13.23 15.05
N ASP A 430 2.49 -13.38 16.09
CA ASP A 430 2.21 -12.82 17.41
C ASP A 430 2.84 -11.44 17.54
N TYR A 431 2.01 -10.40 17.47
CA TYR A 431 2.44 -9.01 17.61
C TYR A 431 1.44 -8.24 18.48
N SER A 432 1.55 -8.43 19.79
CA SER A 432 0.64 -7.87 20.79
C SER A 432 1.05 -6.48 21.31
N ASP A 433 2.33 -6.11 21.25
CA ASP A 433 2.83 -4.79 21.66
C ASP A 433 3.21 -3.94 20.45
N TRP A 434 2.27 -3.10 20.02
CA TRP A 434 2.45 -2.20 18.88
C TRP A 434 3.34 -0.98 19.18
N SER A 435 3.86 -0.86 20.41
CA SER A 435 4.81 0.18 20.78
C SER A 435 6.27 -0.21 20.51
N VAL A 436 6.53 -1.43 20.07
CA VAL A 436 7.87 -1.92 19.70
C VAL A 436 7.86 -2.32 18.22
N PRO A 437 8.90 -2.01 17.42
CA PRO A 437 8.96 -2.45 16.02
C PRO A 437 8.77 -3.96 15.91
N TYR A 438 7.98 -4.40 14.93
CA TYR A 438 7.84 -5.82 14.67
C TYR A 438 9.10 -6.33 13.97
N THR A 439 9.86 -7.20 14.65
CA THR A 439 11.09 -7.77 14.09
C THR A 439 10.94 -9.26 13.84
N ARG A 440 11.51 -9.74 12.74
CA ARG A 440 11.69 -11.17 12.45
C ARG A 440 13.16 -11.45 12.26
N GLU A 441 13.60 -12.64 12.67
CA GLU A 441 14.95 -13.11 12.43
C GLU A 441 14.90 -14.55 11.96
N PHE A 442 15.58 -14.82 10.84
CA PHE A 442 15.76 -16.16 10.31
C PHE A 442 17.25 -16.43 10.14
N ILE A 443 17.66 -17.66 10.41
CA ILE A 443 19.02 -18.14 10.15
C ILE A 443 18.98 -19.01 8.91
N GLN A 444 19.72 -18.61 7.88
CA GLN A 444 19.85 -19.36 6.63
C GLN A 444 21.35 -19.60 6.36
N GLY A 445 21.78 -20.86 6.51
CA GLY A 445 23.20 -21.18 6.58
C GLY A 445 23.82 -20.57 7.85
N GLU A 446 24.84 -19.72 7.69
CA GLU A 446 25.49 -18.99 8.79
C GLU A 446 25.00 -17.54 8.90
N THR A 447 24.14 -17.08 7.99
CA THR A 447 23.65 -15.69 7.94
C THR A 447 22.37 -15.51 8.73
N HIS A 448 22.37 -14.50 9.61
CA HIS A 448 21.19 -14.00 10.31
C HIS A 448 20.50 -12.92 9.45
N VAL A 449 19.31 -13.22 8.96
CA VAL A 449 18.49 -12.30 8.17
C VAL A 449 17.40 -11.68 9.06
N ILE A 450 17.44 -10.36 9.22
CA ILE A 450 16.64 -9.62 10.17
C ILE A 450 15.72 -8.65 9.45
N TYR A 451 14.40 -8.76 9.66
CA TYR A 451 13.45 -7.69 9.40
C TYR A 451 13.46 -6.72 10.58
N ASN A 452 13.81 -5.46 10.36
CA ASN A 452 13.97 -4.50 11.47
C ASN A 452 12.66 -3.76 11.85
N GLY A 453 11.54 -4.05 11.17
CA GLY A 453 10.25 -3.41 11.44
C GLY A 453 10.14 -1.97 10.97
N VAL A 454 9.09 -1.29 11.45
CA VAL A 454 8.80 0.13 11.17
C VAL A 454 8.95 1.00 12.43
N PRO A 455 9.15 2.33 12.31
CA PRO A 455 9.52 3.21 13.44
C PRO A 455 8.34 3.56 14.38
N VAL A 456 7.89 2.59 15.18
CA VAL A 456 6.87 2.76 16.22
C VAL A 456 7.47 3.10 17.60
N GLY A 457 6.60 3.41 18.58
CA GLY A 457 6.99 3.70 19.97
C GLY A 457 7.99 4.84 20.09
N LYS A 458 9.18 4.55 20.65
CA LYS A 458 10.20 5.58 20.90
C LYS A 458 10.73 6.27 19.63
N TYR A 459 10.57 5.65 18.46
CA TYR A 459 10.97 6.22 17.17
C TYR A 459 9.85 7.06 16.51
N GLN A 460 8.60 6.82 16.88
CA GLN A 460 7.41 7.45 16.27
C GLN A 460 7.40 8.97 16.45
N LYS A 461 8.04 9.50 17.50
CA LYS A 461 8.23 10.94 17.73
C LYS A 461 8.85 11.66 16.53
N TYR A 462 9.77 11.01 15.81
CA TYR A 462 10.41 11.57 14.63
C TYR A 462 9.49 11.57 13.41
N VAL A 463 8.62 10.56 13.30
CA VAL A 463 7.60 10.46 12.27
C VAL A 463 6.54 11.56 12.47
N ILE A 464 6.06 11.72 13.71
CA ILE A 464 5.17 12.82 14.13
C ILE A 464 5.79 14.17 13.77
N GLU A 465 7.07 14.37 14.11
CA GLU A 465 7.77 15.62 13.82
C GLU A 465 7.89 15.89 12.31
N ALA A 466 8.17 14.87 11.49
CA ALA A 466 8.21 15.03 10.04
C ALA A 466 6.83 15.41 9.46
N TYR A 467 5.75 14.80 9.97
CA TYR A 467 4.39 15.14 9.54
C TYR A 467 3.98 16.55 9.99
N TYR A 468 4.33 16.92 11.22
CA TYR A 468 4.20 18.28 11.74
C TYR A 468 4.90 19.29 10.83
N GLN A 469 6.19 19.08 10.52
CA GLN A 469 6.98 19.99 9.68
C GLN A 469 6.42 20.10 8.27
N ALA A 470 5.91 18.99 7.70
CA ALA A 470 5.27 19.00 6.39
C ALA A 470 4.09 19.98 6.35
N VAL A 471 3.17 19.89 7.32
CA VAL A 471 2.01 20.78 7.38
C VAL A 471 2.41 22.20 7.79
N ASP A 472 3.31 22.34 8.78
CA ASP A 472 3.79 23.64 9.26
C ASP A 472 4.48 24.46 8.17
N SER A 473 5.20 23.81 7.25
CA SER A 473 5.86 24.46 6.10
C SER A 473 4.88 25.16 5.14
N VAL A 474 3.60 24.82 5.22
CA VAL A 474 2.50 25.49 4.51
C VAL A 474 1.84 26.53 5.40
N LEU A 475 1.44 26.15 6.62
CA LEU A 475 0.69 27.05 7.52
C LEU A 475 1.50 28.30 7.91
N SER A 476 2.80 28.16 8.11
CA SER A 476 3.71 29.27 8.44
C SER A 476 3.78 30.36 7.37
N LYS A 477 3.41 30.06 6.12
CA LYS A 477 3.41 31.03 5.01
C LYS A 477 2.20 31.95 5.00
N GLY A 478 1.15 31.60 5.72
CA GLY A 478 -0.07 32.42 5.84
C GLY A 478 0.02 33.50 6.92
N LYS A 479 1.15 33.57 7.63
CA LYS A 479 1.45 34.56 8.67
C LYS A 479 2.14 35.79 8.10
#